data_AF-A0A9N9AIP5-F1
#
_entry.id   AF-A0A9N9AIP5-F1
#
_cell.length_a   1.000
_cell.length_b   1.000
_cell.length_c   1.000
_cell.angle_alpha   90.00
_cell.angle_beta   90.00
_cell.angle_gamma   90.00
#
_symmetry.space_group_name_H-M   'P 1'
#
loop_
_entity.id
_entity.type
_entity.pdbx_description
1 polymer ?
#
loop_
_entity_poly.entity_id
_entity_poly.type
_entity_poly.pdbx_seq_one_letter_code
_entity_poly.pdbx_strand_id
1 'polypeptide(L)'
;MTLTTTTILFFVIFFLGTVFVDSAPAGDCATSWTEGTDYFPDKVSVDFLSGFNVSYHNYYKIVTNIRANETYLLYCTSARPNISLTDTNVKSYVQVPVKNVASLDLNVVSFLEILGLNSSIQYIADPENVTSPCIQKANITSFVDTGDNNNNASDSVNVVFSSVSKNLDKYVTVPLGNDLNPLQKAEWIKFVSLFYNSEKNATDKFNNIQKNYDCNAQNSDTVPTSFKYTIAWVAYDSAANEWNVKNDIYFAQLTLNAGAIPISSSSQNFSQLSSFQSAISNAYLVIDLSPITDETTNTYNKWLKVFGYSNNDRSKLPAFIDNRRVYRTDKLLNKLGYDDWSRSSSIRPDLVLRDLISIQYPTYERDYVPTWLENFSASDNPKILAAENCGVSSAVQSPLFAPISTCDASGSFLVGKTQQPSQNNEDANSPSPSKKTKELTAIVLGSIGALLLVVIGFAFILRKKFQSKFIEMKDEPTIQMTQTEGEIRVIKVEENA
;
A
#
# COMPACT_ATOMS: atom_id res chain seq x y z
N MET A 1 13.90 76.65 28.55
CA MET A 1 12.53 76.31 28.10
C MET A 1 12.69 75.46 26.84
N THR A 2 11.88 74.40 26.73
CA THR A 2 11.85 73.33 25.70
C THR A 2 12.98 72.29 25.71
N LEU A 3 12.81 71.24 26.52
CA LEU A 3 13.40 69.91 26.29
C LEU A 3 12.56 69.18 25.24
N THR A 4 13.17 68.75 24.15
CA THR A 4 12.57 67.84 23.15
C THR A 4 12.94 66.41 23.49
N THR A 5 11.95 65.61 23.88
CA THR A 5 12.06 64.15 24.05
C THR A 5 12.05 63.44 22.70
N THR A 6 13.12 62.71 22.39
CA THR A 6 13.19 61.78 21.26
C THR A 6 12.98 60.36 21.80
N THR A 7 11.83 59.77 21.51
CA THR A 7 11.51 58.38 21.86
C THR A 7 12.11 57.44 20.81
N ILE A 8 13.11 56.64 21.18
CA ILE A 8 13.68 55.59 20.33
C ILE A 8 12.91 54.29 20.59
N LEU A 9 12.20 53.81 19.57
CA LEU A 9 11.45 52.56 19.59
C LEU A 9 12.39 51.40 19.20
N PHE A 10 12.76 50.54 20.15
CA PHE A 10 13.50 49.30 19.87
C PHE A 10 12.54 48.24 19.33
N PHE A 11 12.65 47.90 18.05
CA PHE A 11 12.03 46.69 17.49
C PHE A 11 12.89 45.47 17.85
N VAL A 12 12.40 44.64 18.77
CA VAL A 12 12.97 43.32 19.04
C VAL A 12 12.47 42.36 17.96
N ILE A 13 13.33 42.01 17.01
CA ILE A 13 13.06 40.98 16.00
C ILE A 13 13.21 39.62 16.69
N PHE A 14 12.10 38.97 17.00
CA PHE A 14 12.07 37.56 17.40
C PHE A 14 12.38 36.70 16.18
N PHE A 15 13.63 36.24 16.06
CA PHE A 15 13.97 35.11 15.20
C PHE A 15 13.34 33.85 15.82
N LEU A 16 12.18 33.42 15.31
CA LEU A 16 11.74 32.04 15.49
C LEU A 16 12.68 31.15 14.67
N GLY A 17 13.75 30.67 15.32
CA GLY A 17 14.50 29.54 14.83
C GLY A 17 13.57 28.33 14.77
N THR A 18 13.26 27.86 13.58
CA THR A 18 12.68 26.54 13.37
C THR A 18 13.69 25.52 13.89
N VAL A 19 13.44 25.01 15.10
CA VAL A 19 14.13 23.83 15.61
C VAL A 19 13.66 22.67 14.75
N PHE A 20 14.53 22.19 13.87
CA PHE A 20 14.40 20.84 13.35
C PHE A 20 14.51 19.92 14.56
N VAL A 21 13.41 19.29 14.94
CA VAL A 21 13.43 18.18 15.89
C VAL A 21 14.06 17.02 15.14
N ASP A 22 15.38 16.87 15.28
CA ASP A 22 16.03 15.59 15.01
C ASP A 22 15.31 14.54 15.86
N SER A 23 14.71 13.54 15.21
CA SER A 23 14.23 12.36 15.89
C SER A 23 15.41 11.73 16.63
N ALA A 24 15.36 11.71 17.96
CA ALA A 24 16.38 11.06 18.77
C ALA A 24 16.59 9.62 18.25
N PRO A 25 17.85 9.15 18.14
CA PRO A 25 18.10 7.75 17.83
C PRO A 25 17.40 6.89 18.88
N ALA A 26 16.78 5.79 18.45
CA ALA A 26 16.28 4.75 19.34
C ALA A 26 17.38 4.44 20.38
N GLY A 27 17.03 4.51 21.67
CA GLY A 27 18.02 4.52 22.75
C GLY A 27 18.97 3.34 22.65
N ASP A 28 20.25 3.61 22.44
CA ASP A 28 21.30 2.59 22.48
C ASP A 28 21.27 1.87 23.83
N CYS A 29 21.39 0.54 23.79
CA CYS A 29 21.43 -0.26 25.01
C CYS A 29 22.68 0.03 25.83
N ALA A 30 22.52 0.08 27.15
CA ALA A 30 23.61 0.41 28.05
C ALA A 30 24.73 -0.64 27.97
N THR A 31 25.97 -0.17 27.82
CA THR A 31 27.18 -1.01 27.83
C THR A 31 27.48 -1.61 29.20
N SER A 32 27.00 -0.95 30.27
CA SER A 32 26.97 -1.42 31.65
C SER A 32 25.53 -1.49 32.15
N TRP A 33 25.14 -2.61 32.75
CA TRP A 33 23.78 -2.83 33.26
C TRP A 33 23.73 -2.71 34.79
N THR A 34 22.66 -2.08 35.28
CA THR A 34 22.27 -1.99 36.69
C THR A 34 21.00 -2.78 36.93
N GLU A 35 21.04 -3.66 37.94
CA GLU A 35 19.89 -4.46 38.36
C GLU A 35 18.70 -3.58 38.77
N GLY A 36 17.50 -3.99 38.35
CA GLY A 36 16.26 -3.26 38.62
C GLY A 36 15.98 -2.02 37.75
N THR A 37 16.90 -1.63 36.86
CA THR A 37 16.67 -0.51 35.92
C THR A 37 15.80 -0.94 34.73
N ASP A 38 14.82 -0.11 34.36
CA ASP A 38 14.00 -0.32 33.16
C ASP A 38 14.70 0.27 31.92
N TYR A 39 15.14 -0.61 31.02
CA TYR A 39 15.77 -0.29 29.74
C TYR A 39 14.76 -0.19 28.59
N PHE A 40 13.46 -0.35 28.87
CA PHE A 40 12.37 -0.16 27.92
C PHE A 40 11.36 0.85 28.49
N PRO A 41 11.75 2.14 28.61
CA PRO A 41 10.88 3.17 29.16
C PRO A 41 9.62 3.36 28.29
N ASP A 42 9.78 3.25 26.97
CA ASP A 42 8.68 3.24 26.01
C ASP A 42 8.15 1.81 25.82
N LYS A 43 6.82 1.65 25.92
CA LYS A 43 6.15 0.36 25.83
C LYS A 43 5.01 0.45 24.83
N VAL A 44 4.83 -0.59 24.01
CA VAL A 44 3.66 -0.71 23.14
C VAL A 44 2.51 -1.38 23.88
N SER A 45 1.30 -0.85 23.65
CA SER A 45 0.04 -1.57 23.86
C SER A 45 -0.42 -2.14 22.52
N VAL A 46 -0.99 -3.35 22.54
CA VAL A 46 -1.57 -3.98 21.35
C VAL A 46 -3.08 -3.89 21.47
N ASP A 47 -3.67 -2.98 20.71
CA ASP A 47 -5.04 -2.51 20.94
C ASP A 47 -6.07 -3.26 20.08
N PHE A 48 -5.63 -3.87 18.97
CA PHE A 48 -6.53 -4.50 17.98
C PHE A 48 -6.52 -6.03 18.00
N LEU A 49 -5.91 -6.66 19.00
CA LEU A 49 -5.71 -8.11 19.03
C LEU A 49 -5.03 -8.62 17.73
N SER A 50 -4.07 -7.85 17.22
CA SER A 50 -3.43 -8.05 15.91
C SER A 50 -2.61 -9.34 15.77
N GLY A 51 -2.57 -10.17 16.82
CA GLY A 51 -1.97 -11.49 16.79
C GLY A 51 -0.56 -11.56 17.38
N PHE A 52 -0.18 -10.60 18.20
CA PHE A 52 1.03 -10.68 19.02
C PHE A 52 0.80 -10.00 20.38
N ASN A 53 1.68 -10.29 21.34
CA ASN A 53 1.75 -9.60 22.62
C ASN A 53 3.22 -9.36 23.02
N VAL A 54 3.42 -8.48 24.00
CA VAL A 54 4.72 -8.23 24.59
C VAL A 54 4.59 -8.11 26.11
N SER A 55 5.53 -8.69 26.85
CA SER A 55 5.72 -8.46 28.27
C SER A 55 7.11 -7.89 28.53
N TYR A 56 7.19 -6.83 29.33
CA TYR A 56 8.42 -6.11 29.62
C TYR A 56 8.97 -6.50 30.99
N HIS A 57 10.28 -6.75 31.04
CA HIS A 57 10.98 -7.23 32.23
C HIS A 57 12.30 -6.47 32.38
N ASN A 58 12.25 -5.18 32.70
CA ASN A 58 13.38 -4.27 32.94
C ASN A 58 14.47 -4.27 31.83
N TYR A 59 15.25 -5.33 31.68
CA TYR A 59 16.37 -5.51 30.76
C TYR A 59 16.13 -6.52 29.64
N TYR A 60 14.99 -7.23 29.65
CA TYR A 60 14.49 -7.95 28.49
C TYR A 60 12.98 -7.76 28.30
N LYS A 61 12.47 -8.15 27.13
CA LYS A 61 11.05 -8.26 26.83
C LYS A 61 10.78 -9.59 26.13
N ILE A 62 9.66 -10.21 26.46
CA ILE A 62 9.19 -11.45 25.80
C ILE A 62 8.11 -11.05 24.82
N VAL A 63 8.31 -11.38 23.55
CA VAL A 63 7.38 -11.11 22.47
C VAL A 63 6.81 -12.42 21.97
N THR A 64 5.50 -12.59 22.05
CA THR A 64 4.82 -13.77 21.51
C THR A 64 4.06 -13.39 20.26
N ASN A 65 4.49 -13.92 19.12
CA ASN A 65 3.71 -13.92 17.89
C ASN A 65 2.72 -15.09 17.94
N ILE A 66 1.46 -14.77 18.23
CA ILE A 66 0.36 -15.73 18.40
C ILE A 66 0.02 -16.40 17.06
N ARG A 67 0.13 -15.65 15.94
CA ARG A 67 -0.21 -16.14 14.60
C ARG A 67 0.79 -17.17 14.07
N ALA A 68 2.07 -17.00 14.41
CA ALA A 68 3.12 -17.93 14.00
C ALA A 68 3.44 -19.00 15.05
N ASN A 69 2.85 -18.89 16.26
CA ASN A 69 3.23 -19.67 17.44
C ASN A 69 4.75 -19.58 17.75
N GLU A 70 5.27 -18.35 17.72
CA GLU A 70 6.69 -18.06 17.94
C GLU A 70 6.86 -17.13 19.14
N THR A 71 7.82 -17.43 20.01
CA THR A 71 8.18 -16.55 21.12
C THR A 71 9.64 -16.13 21.02
N TYR A 72 9.89 -14.83 21.16
CA TYR A 72 11.23 -14.24 21.12
C TYR A 72 11.53 -13.57 22.44
N LEU A 73 12.75 -13.73 22.92
CA LEU A 73 13.29 -12.95 24.03
C LEU A 73 14.22 -11.89 23.48
N LEU A 74 13.81 -10.63 23.63
CA LEU A 74 14.57 -9.47 23.17
C LEU A 74 15.26 -8.85 24.38
N TYR A 75 16.59 -8.70 24.36
CA TYR A 75 17.35 -8.19 25.51
C TYR A 75 18.20 -6.98 25.15
N CYS A 76 18.34 -6.07 26.10
CA CYS A 76 19.04 -4.79 25.95
C CYS A 76 20.24 -4.73 26.90
N THR A 77 21.11 -5.73 26.81
CA THR A 77 22.31 -5.89 27.63
C THR A 77 23.50 -6.31 26.77
N SER A 78 24.73 -6.06 27.24
CA SER A 78 25.97 -6.38 26.49
C SER A 78 26.20 -7.88 26.28
N ALA A 79 25.67 -8.71 27.17
CA ALA A 79 25.64 -10.17 27.04
C ALA A 79 24.21 -10.68 27.26
N ARG A 80 23.90 -11.84 26.68
CA ARG A 80 22.61 -12.52 26.92
C ARG A 80 22.44 -12.78 28.42
N PRO A 81 21.35 -12.30 29.03
CA PRO A 81 21.07 -12.60 30.43
C PRO A 81 20.74 -14.08 30.61
N ASN A 82 21.19 -14.67 31.72
CA ASN A 82 20.87 -16.05 32.09
C ASN A 82 19.45 -16.09 32.69
N ILE A 83 18.44 -16.27 31.82
CA ILE A 83 17.02 -16.30 32.19
C ILE A 83 16.54 -17.75 32.07
N SER A 84 16.06 -18.32 33.17
CA SER A 84 15.37 -19.62 33.15
C SER A 84 13.88 -19.37 32.92
N LEU A 85 13.36 -19.83 31.77
CA LEU A 85 11.94 -19.82 31.45
C LEU A 85 11.45 -21.26 31.37
N THR A 86 10.99 -21.80 32.51
CA THR A 86 10.58 -23.21 32.63
C THR A 86 9.35 -23.55 31.80
N ASP A 87 8.48 -22.57 31.53
CA ASP A 87 7.18 -22.77 30.89
C ASP A 87 7.03 -21.98 29.58
N THR A 88 8.13 -21.51 28.98
CA THR A 88 8.10 -20.74 27.73
C THR A 88 9.10 -21.28 26.72
N ASN A 89 8.59 -21.81 25.60
CA ASN A 89 9.44 -22.23 24.49
C ASN A 89 9.89 -21.01 23.69
N VAL A 90 11.06 -20.46 24.03
CA VAL A 90 11.65 -19.33 23.32
C VAL A 90 12.37 -19.83 22.06
N LYS A 91 11.87 -19.41 20.90
CA LYS A 91 12.45 -19.68 19.59
C LYS A 91 13.79 -18.98 19.41
N SER A 92 13.89 -17.72 19.82
CA SER A 92 15.10 -16.92 19.59
C SER A 92 15.39 -15.93 20.71
N TYR A 93 16.67 -15.69 20.92
CA TYR A 93 17.20 -14.69 21.84
C TYR A 93 17.91 -13.62 21.02
N VAL A 94 17.35 -12.41 20.97
CA VAL A 94 17.85 -11.34 20.09
C VAL A 94 18.29 -10.16 20.93
N GLN A 95 19.54 -9.72 20.72
CA GLN A 95 20.00 -8.45 21.27
C GLN A 95 19.36 -7.31 20.47
N VAL A 96 18.70 -6.39 21.15
CA VAL A 96 18.10 -5.19 20.56
C VAL A 96 18.88 -3.95 20.99
N PRO A 97 18.84 -2.83 20.23
CA PRO A 97 18.31 -2.75 18.87
C PRO A 97 19.16 -3.55 17.88
N VAL A 98 18.50 -4.23 16.93
CA VAL A 98 19.20 -4.91 15.84
C VAL A 98 19.82 -3.89 14.89
N LYS A 99 20.96 -4.24 14.28
CA LYS A 99 21.77 -3.33 13.44
C LYS A 99 21.74 -3.70 11.98
N ASN A 100 21.79 -5.00 11.69
CA ASN A 100 21.77 -5.54 10.33
C ASN A 100 20.64 -6.56 10.23
N VAL A 101 19.75 -6.38 9.26
CA VAL A 101 18.64 -7.31 9.02
C VAL A 101 18.56 -7.70 7.55
N ALA A 102 18.00 -8.88 7.31
CA ALA A 102 17.48 -9.26 6.01
C ALA A 102 15.96 -9.26 6.04
N SER A 103 15.31 -8.98 4.92
CA SER A 103 13.86 -9.16 4.78
C SER A 103 13.48 -9.95 3.54
N LEU A 104 12.71 -11.01 3.73
CA LEU A 104 12.07 -11.78 2.67
C LEU A 104 10.69 -11.24 2.31
N ASP A 105 10.14 -10.34 3.13
CA ASP A 105 8.85 -9.70 2.92
C ASP A 105 9.02 -8.19 2.72
N LEU A 106 8.49 -7.66 1.62
CA LEU A 106 8.56 -6.23 1.30
C LEU A 106 7.62 -5.38 2.17
N ASN A 107 6.61 -5.97 2.82
CA ASN A 107 5.83 -5.22 3.82
C ASN A 107 6.71 -4.84 5.02
N VAL A 108 7.62 -5.73 5.44
CA VAL A 108 8.55 -5.42 6.53
C VAL A 108 9.56 -4.36 6.12
N VAL A 109 10.03 -4.38 4.86
CA VAL A 109 10.84 -3.28 4.30
C VAL A 109 10.09 -1.95 4.43
N SER A 110 8.81 -1.90 4.09
CA SER A 110 7.97 -0.70 4.24
C SER A 110 7.79 -0.26 5.70
N PHE A 111 7.67 -1.20 6.66
CA PHE A 111 7.64 -0.87 8.08
C PHE A 111 8.96 -0.27 8.57
N LEU A 112 10.10 -0.86 8.17
CA LEU A 112 11.41 -0.31 8.49
C LEU A 112 11.57 1.09 7.89
N GLU A 113 11.03 1.31 6.69
CA GLU A 113 11.09 2.61 6.03
C GLU A 113 10.30 3.71 6.73
N ILE A 114 9.03 3.46 7.05
CA ILE A 114 8.21 4.45 7.76
C ILE A 114 8.75 4.74 9.19
N LEU A 115 9.48 3.79 9.77
CA LEU A 115 10.19 3.96 11.04
C LEU A 115 11.54 4.69 10.93
N GLY A 116 12.03 4.94 9.71
CA GLY A 116 13.33 5.58 9.47
C GLY A 116 14.52 4.65 9.69
N LEU A 117 14.32 3.33 9.61
CA LEU A 117 15.31 2.28 9.89
C LEU A 117 15.98 1.72 8.63
N ASN A 118 15.88 2.42 7.49
CA ASN A 118 16.41 1.97 6.19
C ASN A 118 17.87 1.51 6.22
N SER A 119 18.70 2.16 7.04
CA SER A 119 20.13 1.90 7.13
C SER A 119 20.47 0.54 7.75
N SER A 120 19.52 -0.14 8.41
CA SER A 120 19.74 -1.49 8.96
C SER A 120 19.51 -2.60 7.94
N ILE A 121 18.91 -2.31 6.79
CA ILE A 121 18.53 -3.32 5.80
C ILE A 121 19.77 -3.70 5.00
N GLN A 122 20.33 -4.87 5.29
CA GLN A 122 21.51 -5.40 4.60
C GLN A 122 21.13 -6.21 3.37
N TYR A 123 20.00 -6.94 3.42
CA TYR A 123 19.53 -7.76 2.31
C TYR A 123 18.00 -7.74 2.15
N ILE A 124 17.54 -7.90 0.92
CA ILE A 124 16.12 -8.08 0.56
C ILE A 124 16.00 -9.29 -0.38
N ALA A 125 15.01 -10.17 -0.23
CA ALA A 125 14.89 -11.35 -1.12
C ALA A 125 14.83 -10.96 -2.61
N ASP A 126 13.91 -10.06 -2.97
CA ASP A 126 13.68 -9.62 -4.34
C ASP A 126 13.86 -8.09 -4.49
N PRO A 127 15.11 -7.58 -4.58
CA PRO A 127 15.34 -6.13 -4.70
C PRO A 127 14.68 -5.49 -5.93
N GLU A 128 14.48 -6.26 -7.00
CA GLU A 128 13.78 -5.82 -8.22
C GLU A 128 12.31 -5.47 -7.99
N ASN A 129 11.68 -6.06 -6.97
CA ASN A 129 10.28 -5.83 -6.61
C ASN A 129 10.08 -4.57 -5.74
N VAL A 130 11.16 -3.87 -5.38
CA VAL A 130 11.11 -2.68 -4.52
C VAL A 130 10.55 -1.49 -5.29
N THR A 131 9.56 -0.84 -4.69
CA THR A 131 8.90 0.36 -5.24
C THR A 131 9.34 1.65 -4.58
N SER A 132 9.80 1.62 -3.32
CA SER A 132 10.31 2.81 -2.67
C SER A 132 11.52 3.40 -3.41
N PRO A 133 11.47 4.69 -3.83
CA PRO A 133 12.61 5.38 -4.42
C PRO A 133 13.89 5.30 -3.57
N CYS A 134 13.78 5.43 -2.24
CA CYS A 134 14.95 5.50 -1.38
C CYS A 134 15.58 4.13 -1.14
N ILE A 135 14.78 3.08 -1.06
CA ILE A 135 15.28 1.71 -0.99
C ILE A 135 15.90 1.29 -2.34
N GLN A 136 15.29 1.65 -3.47
CA GLN A 136 15.90 1.45 -4.80
C GLN A 136 17.27 2.15 -4.90
N LYS A 137 17.37 3.40 -4.43
CA LYS A 137 18.62 4.17 -4.44
C LYS A 137 19.71 3.57 -3.54
N ALA A 138 19.33 2.91 -2.45
CA ALA A 138 20.26 2.24 -1.55
C ALA A 138 20.93 1.02 -2.20
N ASN A 139 20.36 0.47 -3.28
CA ASN A 139 20.90 -0.66 -4.05
C ASN A 139 21.26 -1.86 -3.16
N ILE A 140 20.32 -2.27 -2.31
CA ILE A 140 20.48 -3.35 -1.34
C ILE A 140 20.61 -4.69 -2.07
N THR A 141 21.58 -5.50 -1.62
CA THR A 141 21.88 -6.82 -2.20
C THR A 141 20.76 -7.83 -1.98
N SER A 142 20.59 -8.78 -2.90
CA SER A 142 19.61 -9.85 -2.75
C SER A 142 19.95 -10.80 -1.59
N PHE A 143 18.94 -11.28 -0.89
CA PHE A 143 19.05 -12.37 0.08
C PHE A 143 18.67 -13.70 -0.58
N VAL A 144 19.62 -14.62 -0.71
CA VAL A 144 19.32 -15.98 -1.17
C VAL A 144 18.98 -16.84 0.04
N ASP A 145 17.74 -17.25 0.16
CA ASP A 145 17.27 -18.11 1.24
C ASP A 145 17.44 -19.59 0.89
N THR A 146 18.37 -20.26 1.55
CA THR A 146 18.65 -21.70 1.37
C THR A 146 17.69 -22.61 2.14
N GLY A 147 16.82 -22.04 2.98
CA GLY A 147 15.88 -22.80 3.81
C GLY A 147 16.52 -23.57 4.96
N ASP A 148 17.82 -23.35 5.23
CA ASP A 148 18.58 -24.02 6.28
C ASP A 148 19.45 -23.05 7.08
N ASN A 149 20.13 -23.59 8.10
CA ASN A 149 21.05 -22.83 8.96
C ASN A 149 22.42 -22.59 8.32
N ASN A 150 22.70 -23.11 7.11
CA ASN A 150 24.01 -23.00 6.46
C ASN A 150 24.12 -21.78 5.53
N ASN A 151 23.20 -20.82 5.69
CA ASN A 151 23.20 -19.60 4.91
C ASN A 151 24.22 -18.59 5.45
N ASN A 152 25.38 -18.49 4.80
CA ASN A 152 26.43 -17.52 5.16
C ASN A 152 25.92 -16.06 5.21
N ALA A 153 24.90 -15.70 4.43
CA ALA A 153 24.30 -14.35 4.47
C ALA A 153 23.44 -14.14 5.73
N SER A 154 22.87 -15.22 6.29
CA SER A 154 22.16 -15.14 7.56
C SER A 154 23.10 -14.90 8.75
N ASP A 155 24.38 -15.28 8.64
CA ASP A 155 25.38 -15.07 9.68
C ASP A 155 25.75 -13.60 9.89
N SER A 156 25.69 -12.77 8.84
CA SER A 156 26.04 -11.35 8.90
C SER A 156 24.90 -10.45 9.42
N VAL A 157 23.69 -10.99 9.58
CA VAL A 157 22.52 -10.27 10.10
C VAL A 157 22.10 -10.74 11.49
N ASN A 158 21.44 -9.85 12.24
CA ASN A 158 20.83 -10.13 13.53
C ASN A 158 19.51 -10.91 13.39
N VAL A 159 18.70 -10.54 12.40
CA VAL A 159 17.35 -11.10 12.16
C VAL A 159 17.09 -11.19 10.66
N VAL A 160 16.38 -12.24 10.25
CA VAL A 160 15.76 -12.39 8.93
C VAL A 160 14.25 -12.31 9.09
N PHE A 161 13.62 -11.26 8.57
CA PHE A 161 12.16 -11.15 8.58
C PHE A 161 11.54 -11.95 7.44
N SER A 162 10.43 -12.64 7.72
CA SER A 162 9.73 -13.52 6.77
C SER A 162 8.21 -13.43 6.96
N SER A 163 7.44 -13.56 5.90
CA SER A 163 5.97 -13.69 6.00
C SER A 163 5.52 -15.10 6.41
N VAL A 164 6.40 -16.10 6.25
CA VAL A 164 6.15 -17.51 6.55
C VAL A 164 7.05 -17.98 7.70
N SER A 165 6.47 -18.75 8.62
CA SER A 165 7.20 -19.33 9.75
C SER A 165 8.25 -20.33 9.29
N LYS A 166 9.44 -20.22 9.88
CA LYS A 166 10.56 -21.14 9.68
C LYS A 166 11.16 -21.52 11.02
N ASN A 167 11.48 -22.80 11.19
CA ASN A 167 12.11 -23.31 12.40
C ASN A 167 13.63 -23.05 12.39
N LEU A 168 14.01 -21.78 12.30
CA LEU A 168 15.39 -21.28 12.24
C LEU A 168 15.52 -20.08 13.20
N ASP A 169 16.57 -20.06 14.03
CA ASP A 169 16.65 -19.18 15.19
C ASP A 169 16.72 -17.68 14.83
N LYS A 170 17.25 -17.31 13.66
CA LYS A 170 17.31 -15.90 13.22
C LYS A 170 16.04 -15.42 12.53
N TYR A 171 15.09 -16.30 12.24
CA TYR A 171 13.91 -15.97 11.45
C TYR A 171 12.78 -15.45 12.34
N VAL A 172 12.28 -14.26 12.00
CA VAL A 172 11.16 -13.59 12.67
C VAL A 172 10.00 -13.49 11.70
N THR A 173 8.86 -14.05 12.10
CA THR A 173 7.68 -14.14 11.24
C THR A 173 6.78 -12.91 11.39
N VAL A 174 6.35 -12.33 10.27
CA VAL A 174 5.41 -11.20 10.18
C VAL A 174 4.24 -11.61 9.25
N PRO A 175 3.23 -12.34 9.75
CA PRO A 175 2.19 -12.95 8.94
C PRO A 175 1.00 -12.01 8.69
N LEU A 176 1.10 -11.14 7.67
CA LEU A 176 0.08 -10.15 7.30
C LEU A 176 -1.04 -10.70 6.38
N GLY A 177 -1.65 -11.80 6.80
CA GLY A 177 -2.76 -12.44 6.08
C GLY A 177 -4.01 -11.55 5.95
N ASN A 178 -4.84 -11.81 4.94
CA ASN A 178 -6.08 -11.06 4.69
C ASN A 178 -7.23 -11.38 5.67
N ASP A 179 -7.03 -12.30 6.59
CA ASP A 179 -7.90 -12.53 7.74
C ASP A 179 -7.74 -11.45 8.83
N LEU A 180 -6.72 -10.59 8.73
CA LEU A 180 -6.60 -9.38 9.55
C LEU A 180 -7.36 -8.22 8.92
N ASN A 181 -8.03 -7.43 9.76
CA ASN A 181 -8.60 -6.16 9.34
C ASN A 181 -7.50 -5.11 9.03
N PRO A 182 -7.85 -3.98 8.40
CA PRO A 182 -6.84 -3.03 7.92
C PRO A 182 -5.95 -2.42 9.01
N LEU A 183 -6.53 -2.02 10.15
CA LEU A 183 -5.76 -1.47 11.27
C LEU A 183 -4.94 -2.54 11.99
N GLN A 184 -5.44 -3.79 12.06
CA GLN A 184 -4.66 -4.90 12.59
C GLN A 184 -3.39 -5.14 11.78
N LYS A 185 -3.45 -5.08 10.44
CA LYS A 185 -2.25 -5.18 9.60
C LYS A 185 -1.29 -4.03 9.87
N ALA A 186 -1.77 -2.80 9.90
CA ALA A 186 -0.92 -1.63 10.16
C ALA A 186 -0.27 -1.65 11.56
N GLU A 187 -0.93 -2.24 12.57
CA GLU A 187 -0.41 -2.34 13.94
C GLU A 187 0.87 -3.19 14.04
N TRP A 188 1.16 -4.06 13.06
CA TRP A 188 2.42 -4.82 13.02
C TRP A 188 3.67 -3.95 12.92
N ILE A 189 3.55 -2.65 12.61
CA ILE A 189 4.64 -1.68 12.80
C ILE A 189 5.16 -1.69 14.25
N LYS A 190 4.25 -1.84 15.24
CA LYS A 190 4.61 -1.96 16.66
C LYS A 190 5.40 -3.24 16.91
N PHE A 191 5.01 -4.37 16.32
CA PHE A 191 5.76 -5.64 16.42
C PHE A 191 7.19 -5.50 15.88
N VAL A 192 7.35 -4.95 14.67
CA VAL A 192 8.67 -4.74 14.05
C VAL A 192 9.53 -3.82 14.91
N SER A 193 8.93 -2.77 15.49
CA SER A 193 9.64 -1.80 16.34
C SER A 193 10.27 -2.38 17.61
N LEU A 194 9.74 -3.50 18.11
CA LEU A 194 10.26 -4.18 19.30
C LEU A 194 11.70 -4.64 19.08
N PHE A 195 12.10 -4.98 17.86
CA PHE A 195 13.47 -5.40 17.53
C PHE A 195 14.46 -4.23 17.48
N TYR A 196 13.97 -2.99 17.54
CA TYR A 196 14.76 -1.77 17.37
C TYR A 196 14.69 -0.80 18.55
N ASN A 197 13.99 -1.15 19.64
CA ASN A 197 13.67 -0.22 20.72
C ASN A 197 13.04 1.10 20.21
N SER A 198 12.17 0.97 19.20
CA SER A 198 11.53 2.10 18.50
C SER A 198 10.03 2.18 18.81
N GLU A 199 9.61 1.68 19.97
CA GLU A 199 8.22 1.56 20.40
C GLU A 199 7.46 2.89 20.33
N LYS A 200 8.07 3.97 20.83
CA LYS A 200 7.45 5.28 20.82
C LYS A 200 7.21 5.78 19.40
N ASN A 201 8.23 5.69 18.54
CA ASN A 201 8.12 6.11 17.14
C ASN A 201 7.03 5.32 16.41
N ALA A 202 7.02 3.98 16.56
CA ALA A 202 6.00 3.12 15.97
C ALA A 202 4.60 3.43 16.47
N THR A 203 4.44 3.66 17.77
CA THR A 203 3.16 4.06 18.38
C THR A 203 2.69 5.40 17.84
N ASP A 204 3.57 6.39 17.73
CA ASP A 204 3.23 7.71 17.18
C ASP A 204 2.81 7.60 15.70
N LYS A 205 3.52 6.83 14.87
CA LYS A 205 3.15 6.59 13.46
C LYS A 205 1.80 5.88 13.35
N PHE A 206 1.62 4.78 14.09
CA PHE A 206 0.38 4.01 14.09
C PHE A 206 -0.82 4.84 14.55
N ASN A 207 -0.70 5.58 15.65
CA ASN A 207 -1.78 6.39 16.18
C ASN A 207 -2.24 7.47 15.18
N ASN A 208 -1.32 8.04 14.41
CA ASN A 208 -1.68 9.00 13.37
C ASN A 208 -2.41 8.32 12.20
N ILE A 209 -1.96 7.14 11.77
CA ILE A 209 -2.64 6.32 10.74
C ILE A 209 -4.05 5.96 11.22
N GLN A 210 -4.17 5.42 12.43
CA GLN A 210 -5.45 5.07 13.05
C GLN A 210 -6.38 6.27 13.11
N LYS A 211 -5.92 7.41 13.63
CA LYS A 211 -6.74 8.62 13.73
C LYS A 211 -7.31 9.07 12.39
N ASN A 212 -6.50 9.02 11.33
CA ASN A 212 -6.95 9.38 9.98
C ASN A 212 -7.94 8.35 9.41
N TYR A 213 -7.68 7.07 9.63
CA TYR A 213 -8.57 5.98 9.22
C TYR A 213 -9.93 6.08 9.91
N ASP A 214 -9.94 6.16 11.25
CA ASP A 214 -11.15 6.17 12.06
C ASP A 214 -12.02 7.39 11.73
N CYS A 215 -11.43 8.58 11.54
CA CYS A 215 -12.20 9.75 11.16
C CYS A 215 -12.92 9.58 9.81
N ASN A 216 -12.22 9.07 8.80
CA ASN A 216 -12.81 8.86 7.47
C ASN A 216 -13.85 7.73 7.48
N ALA A 217 -13.63 6.69 8.27
CA ALA A 217 -14.59 5.61 8.45
C ALA A 217 -15.87 6.12 9.13
N GLN A 218 -15.74 6.87 10.22
CA GLN A 218 -16.86 7.47 10.94
C GLN A 218 -17.68 8.44 10.07
N ASN A 219 -17.01 9.26 9.25
CA ASN A 219 -17.70 10.12 8.30
C ASN A 219 -18.45 9.30 7.25
N SER A 220 -17.83 8.23 6.74
CA SER A 220 -18.43 7.34 5.74
C SER A 220 -19.61 6.52 6.29
N ASP A 221 -19.66 6.29 7.61
CA ASP A 221 -20.80 5.65 8.27
C ASP A 221 -22.08 6.50 8.22
N THR A 222 -21.96 7.81 7.99
CA THR A 222 -23.11 8.71 7.82
C THR A 222 -23.81 8.54 6.47
N VAL A 223 -23.21 7.82 5.52
CA VAL A 223 -23.81 7.54 4.21
C VAL A 223 -25.05 6.66 4.38
N PRO A 224 -26.26 7.13 4.03
CA PRO A 224 -27.46 6.32 4.20
C PRO A 224 -27.40 5.07 3.32
N THR A 225 -27.95 3.95 3.80
CA THR A 225 -27.91 2.65 3.10
C THR A 225 -28.38 2.72 1.64
N SER A 226 -29.38 3.54 1.33
CA SER A 226 -29.89 3.73 -0.04
C SER A 226 -28.94 4.47 -0.99
N PHE A 227 -27.92 5.13 -0.45
CA PHE A 227 -26.87 5.83 -1.18
C PHE A 227 -25.57 5.04 -1.26
N LYS A 228 -25.37 4.01 -0.45
CA LYS A 228 -24.17 3.15 -0.50
C LYS A 228 -24.07 2.44 -1.85
N TYR A 229 -22.85 2.35 -2.37
CA TYR A 229 -22.53 1.66 -3.62
C TYR A 229 -21.92 0.29 -3.37
N THR A 230 -22.08 -0.63 -4.32
CA THR A 230 -21.48 -1.98 -4.23
C THR A 230 -20.11 -2.03 -4.88
N ILE A 231 -19.09 -2.53 -4.19
CA ILE A 231 -17.73 -2.70 -4.72
C ILE A 231 -17.41 -4.18 -4.88
N ALA A 232 -16.89 -4.57 -6.04
CA ALA A 232 -16.28 -5.87 -6.26
C ALA A 232 -14.76 -5.76 -6.33
N TRP A 233 -14.06 -6.48 -5.46
CA TRP A 233 -12.63 -6.74 -5.60
C TRP A 233 -12.45 -8.05 -6.35
N VAL A 234 -11.72 -8.05 -7.45
CA VAL A 234 -11.57 -9.22 -8.31
C VAL A 234 -10.11 -9.46 -8.64
N ALA A 235 -9.80 -10.69 -9.03
CA ALA A 235 -8.51 -11.03 -9.63
C ALA A 235 -8.73 -12.17 -10.62
N TYR A 236 -7.80 -12.32 -11.57
CA TYR A 236 -7.66 -13.52 -12.38
C TYR A 236 -6.30 -14.17 -12.06
N ASP A 237 -6.36 -15.40 -11.58
CA ASP A 237 -5.20 -16.25 -11.39
C ASP A 237 -4.98 -17.06 -12.66
N SER A 238 -3.98 -16.68 -13.45
CA SER A 238 -3.64 -17.37 -14.69
C SER A 238 -3.04 -18.76 -14.48
N ALA A 239 -2.44 -19.02 -13.31
CA ALA A 239 -1.83 -20.32 -13.00
C ALA A 239 -2.91 -21.36 -12.63
N ALA A 240 -3.89 -20.95 -11.83
CA ALA A 240 -5.06 -21.77 -11.52
C ALA A 240 -6.11 -21.75 -12.66
N ASN A 241 -6.03 -20.76 -13.55
CA ASN A 241 -7.06 -20.45 -14.55
C ASN A 241 -8.44 -20.19 -13.89
N GLU A 242 -8.45 -19.36 -12.86
CA GLU A 242 -9.64 -19.05 -12.06
C GLU A 242 -9.82 -17.54 -11.87
N TRP A 243 -11.08 -17.11 -11.81
CA TRP A 243 -11.44 -15.77 -11.35
C TRP A 243 -11.73 -15.80 -9.86
N ASN A 244 -11.25 -14.79 -9.14
CA ASN A 244 -11.51 -14.65 -7.72
C ASN A 244 -12.37 -13.41 -7.46
N VAL A 245 -13.26 -13.51 -6.48
CA VAL A 245 -13.88 -12.38 -5.79
C VAL A 245 -13.23 -12.31 -4.40
N LYS A 246 -12.58 -11.20 -4.09
CA LYS A 246 -11.97 -11.00 -2.77
C LYS A 246 -12.98 -10.38 -1.82
N ASN A 247 -13.46 -11.18 -0.86
CA ASN A 247 -14.36 -10.73 0.21
C ASN A 247 -13.88 -11.22 1.60
N ASP A 248 -12.58 -11.50 1.72
CA ASP A 248 -11.93 -11.73 3.01
C ASP A 248 -12.06 -10.51 3.94
N ILE A 249 -11.70 -10.70 5.21
CA ILE A 249 -11.90 -9.71 6.28
C ILE A 249 -11.27 -8.37 5.91
N TYR A 250 -10.07 -8.37 5.33
CA TYR A 250 -9.39 -7.15 4.91
C TYR A 250 -10.19 -6.35 3.88
N PHE A 251 -10.56 -6.95 2.75
CA PHE A 251 -11.28 -6.24 1.68
C PHE A 251 -12.73 -5.91 2.07
N ALA A 252 -13.40 -6.80 2.81
CA ALA A 252 -14.75 -6.56 3.29
C ALA A 252 -14.78 -5.36 4.25
N GLN A 253 -13.88 -5.31 5.24
CA GLN A 253 -13.83 -4.21 6.21
C GLN A 253 -13.41 -2.89 5.58
N LEU A 254 -12.44 -2.89 4.65
CA LEU A 254 -12.10 -1.69 3.86
C LEU A 254 -13.33 -1.14 3.13
N THR A 255 -14.07 -2.02 2.45
CA THR A 255 -15.25 -1.64 1.68
C THR A 255 -16.35 -1.08 2.58
N LEU A 256 -16.63 -1.75 3.70
CA LEU A 256 -17.63 -1.28 4.67
C LEU A 256 -17.26 0.09 5.26
N ASN A 257 -16.01 0.25 5.70
CA ASN A 257 -15.52 1.49 6.30
C ASN A 257 -15.47 2.63 5.28
N ALA A 258 -15.38 2.35 3.98
CA ALA A 258 -15.47 3.34 2.91
C ALA A 258 -16.92 3.79 2.60
N GLY A 259 -17.90 3.41 3.43
CA GLY A 259 -19.31 3.73 3.20
C GLY A 259 -19.91 2.98 2.02
N ALA A 260 -19.40 1.77 1.73
CA ALA A 260 -19.81 0.95 0.60
C ALA A 260 -20.31 -0.44 1.06
N ILE A 261 -20.80 -1.23 0.10
CA ILE A 261 -21.31 -2.58 0.31
C ILE A 261 -20.36 -3.55 -0.42
N PRO A 262 -19.71 -4.52 0.26
CA PRO A 262 -18.95 -5.55 -0.42
C PRO A 262 -19.88 -6.48 -1.22
N ILE A 263 -19.43 -6.96 -2.37
CA ILE A 263 -20.14 -8.04 -3.08
C ILE A 263 -20.27 -9.26 -2.17
N SER A 264 -21.50 -9.74 -2.03
CA SER A 264 -21.79 -11.03 -1.41
C SER A 264 -21.78 -12.11 -2.48
N SER A 265 -20.91 -13.11 -2.31
CA SER A 265 -20.84 -14.29 -3.17
C SER A 265 -20.72 -15.55 -2.32
N SER A 266 -21.35 -16.63 -2.75
CA SER A 266 -21.25 -17.95 -2.08
C SER A 266 -19.92 -18.65 -2.34
N SER A 267 -19.19 -18.24 -3.37
CA SER A 267 -17.83 -18.70 -3.67
C SER A 267 -16.88 -17.51 -3.80
N GLN A 268 -15.62 -17.72 -3.44
CA GLN A 268 -14.53 -16.77 -3.68
C GLN A 268 -13.76 -17.10 -4.95
N ASN A 269 -13.79 -18.36 -5.42
CA ASN A 269 -13.06 -18.83 -6.59
C ASN A 269 -14.03 -19.40 -7.61
N PHE A 270 -13.80 -19.09 -8.88
CA PHE A 270 -14.67 -19.44 -9.98
C PHE A 270 -13.84 -19.93 -11.15
N SER A 271 -13.97 -21.21 -11.50
CA SER A 271 -13.38 -21.76 -12.73
C SER A 271 -14.33 -21.62 -13.94
N GLN A 272 -15.57 -21.19 -13.72
CA GLN A 272 -16.58 -20.92 -14.76
C GLN A 272 -16.86 -19.42 -14.87
N LEU A 273 -16.58 -18.85 -16.05
CA LEU A 273 -16.67 -17.42 -16.30
C LEU A 273 -18.10 -16.86 -16.10
N SER A 274 -19.13 -17.59 -16.53
CA SER A 274 -20.52 -17.15 -16.38
C SER A 274 -20.95 -17.03 -14.91
N SER A 275 -20.51 -17.96 -14.05
CA SER A 275 -20.77 -17.90 -12.61
C SER A 275 -20.07 -16.71 -11.96
N PHE A 276 -18.83 -16.43 -12.36
CA PHE A 276 -18.10 -15.25 -11.91
C PHE A 276 -18.78 -13.95 -12.36
N GLN A 277 -19.14 -13.83 -13.64
CA GLN A 277 -19.82 -12.64 -14.18
C GLN A 277 -21.16 -12.38 -13.47
N SER A 278 -21.91 -13.45 -13.16
CA SER A 278 -23.13 -13.35 -12.36
C SER A 278 -22.85 -12.79 -10.96
N ALA A 279 -21.80 -13.28 -10.29
CA ALA A 279 -21.43 -12.85 -8.93
C ALA A 279 -21.10 -11.35 -8.83
N ILE A 280 -20.52 -10.75 -9.88
CA ILE A 280 -20.13 -9.33 -9.88
C ILE A 280 -21.10 -8.42 -10.66
N SER A 281 -22.16 -8.97 -11.24
CA SER A 281 -23.06 -8.27 -12.18
C SER A 281 -23.69 -6.99 -11.61
N ASN A 282 -23.97 -6.96 -10.30
CA ASN A 282 -24.58 -5.84 -9.60
C ASN A 282 -23.57 -4.86 -8.97
N ALA A 283 -22.27 -5.01 -9.25
CA ALA A 283 -21.26 -4.08 -8.76
C ALA A 283 -21.48 -2.68 -9.36
N TYR A 284 -21.35 -1.65 -8.52
CA TYR A 284 -21.32 -0.27 -8.99
C TYR A 284 -19.96 0.06 -9.62
N LEU A 285 -18.88 -0.47 -9.04
CA LEU A 285 -17.52 -0.43 -9.56
C LEU A 285 -16.78 -1.74 -9.26
N VAL A 286 -15.75 -2.02 -10.06
CA VAL A 286 -14.88 -3.18 -9.93
C VAL A 286 -13.43 -2.72 -9.77
N ILE A 287 -12.71 -3.33 -8.83
CA ILE A 287 -11.28 -3.12 -8.61
C ILE A 287 -10.55 -4.44 -8.89
N ASP A 288 -9.68 -4.43 -9.88
CA ASP A 288 -8.88 -5.57 -10.30
C ASP A 288 -7.52 -5.60 -9.60
N LEU A 289 -7.21 -6.76 -9.03
CA LEU A 289 -5.99 -7.08 -8.29
C LEU A 289 -5.13 -8.11 -9.06
N SER A 290 -5.47 -8.39 -10.32
CA SER A 290 -4.70 -9.32 -11.16
C SER A 290 -3.25 -8.85 -11.29
N PRO A 291 -2.25 -9.74 -11.14
CA PRO A 291 -0.85 -9.37 -11.32
C PRO A 291 -0.58 -8.80 -12.71
N ILE A 292 0.31 -7.81 -12.78
CA ILE A 292 0.79 -7.27 -14.05
C ILE A 292 1.99 -8.08 -14.49
N THR A 293 1.78 -8.89 -15.52
CA THR A 293 2.85 -9.70 -16.11
C THR A 293 3.53 -9.03 -17.30
N ASP A 294 2.96 -7.92 -17.81
CA ASP A 294 3.53 -7.08 -18.88
C ASP A 294 2.75 -5.74 -18.99
N GLU A 295 3.40 -4.64 -18.66
CA GLU A 295 2.84 -3.27 -18.72
C GLU A 295 2.41 -2.86 -20.13
N THR A 296 3.07 -3.37 -21.17
CA THR A 296 2.76 -2.99 -22.57
C THR A 296 1.50 -3.66 -23.10
N THR A 297 0.98 -4.67 -22.41
CA THR A 297 -0.20 -5.42 -22.85
C THR A 297 -1.38 -5.41 -21.88
N ASN A 298 -1.21 -4.97 -20.63
CA ASN A 298 -2.30 -4.91 -19.64
C ASN A 298 -3.24 -3.71 -19.80
N THR A 299 -3.94 -3.71 -20.94
CA THR A 299 -4.94 -2.70 -21.32
C THR A 299 -6.35 -3.09 -20.85
N TYR A 300 -7.25 -2.12 -20.77
CA TYR A 300 -8.67 -2.36 -20.52
C TYR A 300 -9.31 -3.35 -21.50
N ASN A 301 -8.91 -3.34 -22.78
CA ASN A 301 -9.43 -4.29 -23.77
C ASN A 301 -8.98 -5.73 -23.48
N LYS A 302 -7.74 -5.93 -23.00
CA LYS A 302 -7.25 -7.24 -22.56
C LYS A 302 -8.03 -7.70 -21.33
N TRP A 303 -8.26 -6.80 -20.37
CA TRP A 303 -9.10 -7.08 -19.20
C TRP A 303 -10.51 -7.53 -19.61
N LEU A 304 -11.18 -6.79 -20.51
CA LEU A 304 -12.50 -7.18 -21.04
C LEU A 304 -12.46 -8.60 -21.62
N LYS A 305 -11.44 -8.94 -22.41
CA LYS A 305 -11.29 -10.28 -23.00
C LYS A 305 -11.10 -11.37 -21.94
N VAL A 306 -10.21 -11.14 -20.96
CA VAL A 306 -9.95 -12.08 -19.86
C VAL A 306 -11.19 -12.28 -19.00
N PHE A 307 -11.98 -11.22 -18.79
CA PHE A 307 -13.20 -11.25 -17.99
C PHE A 307 -14.46 -11.53 -18.83
N GLY A 308 -14.31 -11.96 -20.09
CA GLY A 308 -15.39 -12.45 -20.94
C GLY A 308 -16.39 -11.42 -21.45
N TYR A 309 -16.00 -10.15 -21.53
CA TYR A 309 -16.83 -9.05 -22.00
C TYR A 309 -16.40 -8.59 -23.39
N SER A 310 -17.38 -8.13 -24.18
CA SER A 310 -17.17 -7.62 -25.54
C SER A 310 -17.90 -6.30 -25.72
N ASN A 311 -17.18 -5.28 -26.19
CA ASN A 311 -17.75 -3.95 -26.47
C ASN A 311 -18.76 -3.97 -27.64
N ASN A 312 -18.78 -5.04 -28.45
CA ASN A 312 -19.66 -5.14 -29.61
C ASN A 312 -21.12 -5.47 -29.23
N ASP A 313 -21.35 -5.97 -28.01
CA ASP A 313 -22.69 -6.31 -27.51
C ASP A 313 -22.98 -5.58 -26.20
N ARG A 314 -23.19 -4.26 -26.33
CA ARG A 314 -23.46 -3.38 -25.19
C ARG A 314 -24.67 -3.82 -24.35
N SER A 315 -25.61 -4.55 -24.94
CA SER A 315 -26.81 -5.03 -24.23
C SER A 315 -26.50 -6.04 -23.11
N LYS A 316 -25.29 -6.64 -23.14
CA LYS A 316 -24.82 -7.63 -22.16
C LYS A 316 -23.77 -7.08 -21.19
N LEU A 317 -23.43 -5.79 -21.29
CA LEU A 317 -22.43 -5.19 -20.42
C LEU A 317 -23.05 -4.80 -19.08
N PRO A 318 -22.43 -5.18 -17.94
CA PRO A 318 -22.86 -4.69 -16.65
C PRO A 318 -22.60 -3.18 -16.52
N ALA A 319 -23.38 -2.52 -15.66
CA ALA A 319 -23.37 -1.06 -15.54
C ALA A 319 -21.97 -0.50 -15.23
N PHE A 320 -21.16 -1.19 -14.45
CA PHE A 320 -19.80 -0.73 -14.14
C PHE A 320 -18.88 -0.67 -15.37
N ILE A 321 -19.10 -1.50 -16.40
CA ILE A 321 -18.37 -1.44 -17.67
C ILE A 321 -18.88 -0.28 -18.52
N ASP A 322 -20.20 -0.18 -18.70
CA ASP A 322 -20.81 0.88 -19.50
C ASP A 322 -20.48 2.28 -18.95
N ASN A 323 -20.36 2.40 -17.61
CA ASN A 323 -20.01 3.65 -16.93
C ASN A 323 -18.51 3.86 -16.72
N ARG A 324 -17.63 3.01 -17.27
CA ARG A 324 -16.15 3.11 -17.09
C ARG A 324 -15.73 3.19 -15.62
N ARG A 325 -16.21 2.24 -14.82
CA ARG A 325 -15.92 2.10 -13.39
C ARG A 325 -15.16 0.81 -13.10
N VAL A 326 -14.09 0.58 -13.86
CA VAL A 326 -13.14 -0.52 -13.62
C VAL A 326 -11.79 0.10 -13.27
N TYR A 327 -11.29 -0.27 -12.10
CA TYR A 327 -10.08 0.27 -11.50
C TYR A 327 -9.03 -0.84 -11.32
N ARG A 328 -7.77 -0.45 -11.21
CA ARG A 328 -6.64 -1.30 -10.77
C ARG A 328 -5.89 -0.62 -9.63
N THR A 329 -5.03 -1.37 -8.94
CA THR A 329 -4.19 -0.89 -7.83
C THR A 329 -2.78 -0.48 -8.25
N ASP A 330 -2.53 -0.38 -9.54
CA ASP A 330 -1.22 -0.24 -10.17
C ASP A 330 -0.87 1.19 -10.58
N LYS A 331 -1.50 2.18 -9.95
CA LYS A 331 -1.19 3.59 -10.23
C LYS A 331 0.26 3.96 -9.92
N LEU A 332 0.88 3.25 -8.99
CA LEU A 332 2.27 3.43 -8.60
C LEU A 332 3.04 2.16 -8.93
N LEU A 333 4.00 2.27 -9.85
CA LEU A 333 4.84 1.15 -10.32
C LEU A 333 6.32 1.51 -10.15
N ASN A 334 7.20 0.53 -10.03
CA ASN A 334 8.63 0.77 -10.31
C ASN A 334 8.93 0.65 -11.81
N LYS A 335 10.19 0.87 -12.21
CA LYS A 335 10.61 0.80 -13.64
C LYS A 335 10.46 -0.60 -14.28
N LEU A 336 10.22 -1.64 -13.48
CA LEU A 336 10.03 -3.02 -13.92
C LEU A 336 8.53 -3.44 -13.90
N GLY A 337 7.64 -2.54 -13.47
CA GLY A 337 6.19 -2.78 -13.42
C GLY A 337 5.65 -3.49 -12.19
N TYR A 338 6.45 -3.57 -11.12
CA TYR A 338 5.94 -4.01 -9.83
C TYR A 338 5.15 -2.90 -9.14
N ASP A 339 3.94 -3.24 -8.68
CA ASP A 339 3.01 -2.31 -8.05
C ASP A 339 3.39 -1.99 -6.60
N ASP A 340 3.23 -0.74 -6.19
CA ASP A 340 3.48 -0.36 -4.80
C ASP A 340 2.39 -0.85 -3.83
N TRP A 341 1.19 -1.09 -4.35
CA TRP A 341 0.04 -1.53 -3.56
C TRP A 341 0.36 -2.78 -2.73
N SER A 342 0.97 -3.80 -3.34
CA SER A 342 1.28 -5.06 -2.66
C SER A 342 2.42 -4.96 -1.63
N ARG A 343 3.01 -3.76 -1.45
CA ARG A 343 4.13 -3.50 -0.53
C ARG A 343 3.76 -2.53 0.58
N SER A 344 3.00 -1.47 0.27
CA SER A 344 2.79 -0.34 1.18
C SER A 344 1.33 -0.13 1.61
N SER A 345 0.35 -0.65 0.86
CA SER A 345 -1.08 -0.37 1.11
C SER A 345 -1.55 -0.87 2.49
N SER A 346 -1.04 -2.02 2.94
CA SER A 346 -1.35 -2.63 4.23
C SER A 346 -0.78 -1.85 5.42
N ILE A 347 0.23 -1.00 5.18
CA ILE A 347 0.89 -0.13 6.17
C ILE A 347 0.19 1.23 6.24
N ARG A 348 -0.44 1.67 5.15
CA ARG A 348 -1.21 2.92 5.06
C ARG A 348 -2.69 2.67 4.71
N PRO A 349 -3.43 1.89 5.51
CA PRO A 349 -4.84 1.62 5.26
C PRO A 349 -5.71 2.89 5.28
N ASP A 350 -5.24 3.95 5.94
CA ASP A 350 -5.88 5.27 5.95
C ASP A 350 -5.92 5.92 4.56
N LEU A 351 -4.90 5.72 3.74
CA LEU A 351 -4.88 6.18 2.34
C LEU A 351 -5.72 5.27 1.44
N VAL A 352 -5.68 3.95 1.68
CA VAL A 352 -6.53 3.00 0.93
C VAL A 352 -8.02 3.32 1.14
N LEU A 353 -8.40 3.63 2.37
CA LEU A 353 -9.76 4.03 2.70
C LEU A 353 -10.17 5.30 1.95
N ARG A 354 -9.31 6.33 1.92
CA ARG A 354 -9.55 7.58 1.19
C ARG A 354 -9.63 7.38 -0.32
N ASP A 355 -8.79 6.52 -0.90
CA ASP A 355 -8.89 6.10 -2.29
C ASP A 355 -10.29 5.56 -2.60
N LEU A 356 -10.79 4.63 -1.79
CA LEU A 356 -12.13 4.03 -1.97
C LEU A 356 -13.25 5.06 -1.82
N ILE A 357 -13.16 5.95 -0.84
CA ILE A 357 -14.14 7.02 -0.65
C ILE A 357 -14.16 7.93 -1.88
N SER A 358 -12.99 8.36 -2.38
CA SER A 358 -12.88 9.33 -3.46
C SER A 358 -13.42 8.83 -4.81
N ILE A 359 -13.24 7.55 -5.14
CA ILE A 359 -13.73 6.98 -6.41
C ILE A 359 -15.27 6.80 -6.41
N GLN A 360 -15.89 6.81 -5.24
CA GLN A 360 -17.35 6.71 -5.07
C GLN A 360 -18.01 8.07 -4.85
N TYR A 361 -17.38 8.90 -4.02
CA TYR A 361 -17.89 10.16 -3.49
C TYR A 361 -16.85 11.29 -3.68
N PRO A 362 -16.52 11.67 -4.93
CA PRO A 362 -15.46 12.65 -5.20
C PRO A 362 -15.71 14.04 -4.61
N THR A 363 -16.92 14.34 -4.16
CA THR A 363 -17.28 15.60 -3.49
C THR A 363 -16.94 15.65 -2.01
N TYR A 364 -16.57 14.50 -1.41
CA TYR A 364 -16.17 14.43 -0.01
C TYR A 364 -14.80 15.11 0.19
N GLU A 365 -13.81 14.75 -0.63
CA GLU A 365 -12.51 15.42 -0.69
C GLU A 365 -12.17 15.76 -2.15
N ARG A 366 -12.59 16.93 -2.63
CA ARG A 366 -12.53 17.29 -4.06
C ARG A 366 -11.12 17.31 -4.65
N ASP A 367 -10.15 17.69 -3.84
CA ASP A 367 -8.75 17.82 -4.26
C ASP A 367 -7.95 16.53 -4.01
N TYR A 368 -8.57 15.48 -3.45
CA TYR A 368 -7.91 14.21 -3.22
C TYR A 368 -7.72 13.46 -4.53
N VAL A 369 -6.49 13.03 -4.77
CA VAL A 369 -6.14 12.17 -5.88
C VAL A 369 -5.81 10.79 -5.31
N PRO A 370 -6.45 9.71 -5.79
CA PRO A 370 -6.16 8.37 -5.33
C PRO A 370 -4.67 8.04 -5.38
N THR A 371 -4.18 7.35 -4.36
CA THR A 371 -2.80 6.93 -4.21
C THR A 371 -2.48 5.74 -5.12
N TRP A 372 -3.25 4.65 -5.02
CA TRP A 372 -3.02 3.42 -5.79
C TRP A 372 -4.12 3.10 -6.80
N LEU A 373 -5.34 3.60 -6.60
CA LEU A 373 -6.45 3.27 -7.49
C LEU A 373 -6.39 4.09 -8.79
N GLU A 374 -6.27 3.41 -9.93
CA GLU A 374 -6.30 4.00 -11.27
C GLU A 374 -7.53 3.54 -12.05
N ASN A 375 -8.29 4.48 -12.63
CA ASN A 375 -9.39 4.15 -13.54
C ASN A 375 -8.87 3.85 -14.95
N PHE A 376 -8.21 2.71 -15.11
CA PHE A 376 -7.64 2.27 -16.38
C PHE A 376 -8.71 2.03 -17.48
N SER A 377 -9.99 1.93 -17.11
CA SER A 377 -11.07 1.87 -18.09
C SER A 377 -11.36 3.21 -18.77
N ALA A 378 -10.99 4.33 -18.14
CA ALA A 378 -11.09 5.68 -18.70
C ALA A 378 -9.75 6.15 -19.29
N SER A 379 -8.66 5.99 -18.55
CA SER A 379 -7.29 6.34 -18.97
C SER A 379 -6.27 5.51 -18.21
N ASP A 380 -5.18 5.13 -18.85
CA ASP A 380 -4.12 4.34 -18.21
C ASP A 380 -2.85 5.18 -18.10
N ASN A 381 -2.59 5.75 -16.92
CA ASN A 381 -1.46 6.63 -16.68
C ASN A 381 -0.73 6.28 -15.36
N PRO A 382 -0.12 5.09 -15.26
CA PRO A 382 0.66 4.74 -14.09
C PRO A 382 1.84 5.72 -13.89
N LYS A 383 2.19 5.96 -12.64
CA LYS A 383 3.34 6.76 -12.23
C LYS A 383 4.48 5.84 -11.82
N ILE A 384 5.65 6.11 -12.41
CA ILE A 384 6.86 5.35 -12.10
C ILE A 384 7.57 5.96 -10.88
N LEU A 385 7.67 5.19 -9.81
CA LEU A 385 8.51 5.41 -8.64
C LEU A 385 9.93 4.89 -8.96
N ALA A 386 10.89 5.80 -9.07
CA ALA A 386 12.25 5.47 -9.43
C ALA A 386 13.27 6.01 -8.41
N ALA A 387 14.46 5.42 -8.36
CA ALA A 387 15.52 5.80 -7.42
C ALA A 387 15.84 7.31 -7.39
N GLU A 388 15.76 7.98 -8.55
CA GLU A 388 15.95 9.43 -8.68
C GLU A 388 14.92 10.27 -7.92
N ASN A 389 13.76 9.71 -7.56
CA ASN A 389 12.73 10.40 -6.79
C ASN A 389 13.04 10.44 -5.27
N CYS A 390 14.06 9.72 -4.79
CA CYS A 390 14.40 9.71 -3.37
C CYS A 390 14.87 11.08 -2.87
N GLY A 391 14.23 11.58 -1.80
CA GLY A 391 14.57 12.86 -1.16
C GLY A 391 14.10 14.10 -1.93
N VAL A 392 13.38 13.92 -3.05
CA VAL A 392 12.85 15.03 -3.83
C VAL A 392 11.45 15.37 -3.33
N SER A 393 11.21 16.62 -2.94
CA SER A 393 9.86 17.16 -2.72
C SER A 393 9.15 17.30 -4.07
N SER A 394 8.61 16.19 -4.58
CA SER A 394 7.95 16.11 -5.89
C SER A 394 6.59 15.42 -5.78
N ALA A 395 5.78 15.49 -6.83
CA ALA A 395 4.48 14.81 -6.91
C ALA A 395 4.58 13.28 -7.02
N VAL A 396 5.79 12.72 -7.00
CA VAL A 396 6.10 11.30 -7.10
C VAL A 396 6.98 10.93 -5.91
N GLN A 397 6.34 10.57 -4.80
CA GLN A 397 6.98 10.17 -3.55
C GLN A 397 6.38 8.84 -3.08
N SER A 398 7.13 8.15 -2.21
CA SER A 398 6.59 6.97 -1.52
C SER A 398 5.34 7.37 -0.71
N PRO A 399 4.21 6.66 -0.88
CA PRO A 399 2.99 6.98 -0.17
C PRO A 399 3.08 6.73 1.34
N LEU A 400 4.09 5.98 1.80
CA LEU A 400 4.38 5.78 3.21
C LEU A 400 4.53 7.10 3.97
N PHE A 401 5.10 8.11 3.32
CA PHE A 401 5.35 9.43 3.91
C PHE A 401 4.30 10.49 3.53
N ALA A 402 3.23 10.11 2.82
CA ALA A 402 2.19 11.05 2.46
C ALA A 402 1.63 11.71 3.73
N PRO A 403 1.53 13.06 3.76
CA PRO A 403 1.14 13.78 4.95
C PRO A 403 -0.26 13.36 5.38
N ILE A 404 -0.43 13.23 6.69
CA ILE A 404 -1.73 12.94 7.28
C ILE A 404 -2.50 14.27 7.33
N SER A 405 -3.36 14.49 6.35
CA SER A 405 -4.26 15.63 6.33
C SER A 405 -5.28 15.52 7.46
N THR A 406 -5.69 16.66 8.02
CA THR A 406 -6.84 16.68 8.92
C THR A 406 -8.07 16.24 8.14
N CYS A 407 -8.66 15.12 8.54
CA CYS A 407 -9.94 14.67 8.04
C CYS A 407 -10.99 15.76 8.33
N ASP A 408 -11.62 16.28 7.28
CA ASP A 408 -12.65 17.32 7.36
C ASP A 408 -14.03 16.69 7.20
N ALA A 409 -14.85 16.80 8.25
CA ALA A 409 -16.22 16.31 8.24
C ALA A 409 -17.18 17.15 7.37
N SER A 410 -16.70 18.22 6.72
CA SER A 410 -17.52 19.13 5.90
C SER A 410 -17.77 18.64 4.47
N GLY A 411 -17.10 17.58 4.03
CA GLY A 411 -17.27 16.97 2.72
C GLY A 411 -18.67 16.39 2.50
N SER A 412 -19.19 16.47 1.27
CA SER A 412 -20.49 15.87 0.93
C SER A 412 -20.32 14.50 0.27
N PHE A 413 -20.98 13.48 0.81
CA PHE A 413 -21.10 12.16 0.17
C PHE A 413 -22.19 12.09 -0.91
N LEU A 414 -22.90 13.19 -1.18
CA LEU A 414 -24.00 13.20 -2.16
C LEU A 414 -23.48 13.38 -3.58
N VAL A 415 -23.40 12.27 -4.30
CA VAL A 415 -23.24 12.28 -5.77
C VAL A 415 -24.62 12.18 -6.40
N GLY A 416 -25.21 13.33 -6.76
CA GLY A 416 -26.17 13.47 -7.86
C GLY A 416 -27.33 12.48 -8.04
N LYS A 417 -27.76 11.72 -7.03
CA LYS A 417 -29.07 11.06 -7.05
C LYS A 417 -30.08 12.14 -6.68
N THR A 418 -30.60 12.86 -7.68
CA THR A 418 -31.75 13.75 -7.49
C THR A 418 -32.82 13.01 -6.72
N GLN A 419 -33.18 13.51 -5.54
CA GLN A 419 -34.35 13.06 -4.81
C GLN A 419 -35.54 13.13 -5.77
N GLN A 420 -36.09 11.98 -6.12
CA GLN A 420 -37.37 11.92 -6.79
C GLN A 420 -38.40 12.51 -5.81
N PRO A 421 -39.12 13.59 -6.16
CA PRO A 421 -40.04 14.21 -5.22
C PRO A 421 -41.11 13.20 -4.83
N SER A 422 -41.32 13.05 -3.53
CA SER A 422 -42.44 12.30 -2.97
C SER A 422 -43.74 12.79 -3.58
N GLN A 423 -44.52 11.89 -4.17
CA GLN A 423 -45.90 12.15 -4.54
C GLN A 423 -46.69 12.47 -3.27
N ASN A 424 -47.01 13.74 -3.08
CA ASN A 424 -48.10 14.14 -2.20
C ASN A 424 -49.34 14.32 -3.08
N ASN A 425 -50.34 13.49 -2.82
CA ASN A 425 -51.72 13.75 -3.22
C ASN A 425 -52.20 14.98 -2.45
N GLU A 426 -52.68 16.00 -3.15
CA GLU A 426 -53.75 16.89 -2.65
C GLU A 426 -54.50 17.47 -3.84
N ASP A 427 -55.81 17.30 -3.81
CA ASP A 427 -56.79 17.82 -4.75
C ASP A 427 -57.05 19.33 -4.54
N ALA A 428 -57.46 19.98 -5.65
CA ALA A 428 -58.41 21.10 -5.76
C ALA A 428 -57.89 22.52 -6.14
N ASN A 429 -58.36 22.92 -7.34
CA ASN A 429 -58.78 24.26 -7.82
C ASN A 429 -57.79 25.43 -8.04
N SER A 430 -57.49 25.66 -9.33
CA SER A 430 -57.40 26.90 -10.16
C SER A 430 -57.39 28.33 -9.53
N PRO A 431 -56.93 29.39 -10.25
CA PRO A 431 -56.33 29.44 -11.60
C PRO A 431 -55.03 30.27 -11.72
N SER A 432 -54.40 30.14 -12.90
CA SER A 432 -53.20 30.81 -13.41
C SER A 432 -53.20 32.35 -13.32
N PRO A 433 -52.01 32.99 -13.31
CA PRO A 433 -51.73 33.87 -14.45
C PRO A 433 -50.27 33.92 -14.97
N SER A 434 -50.20 34.03 -16.29
CA SER A 434 -49.28 34.81 -17.15
C SER A 434 -47.76 34.58 -17.10
N LYS A 435 -47.27 34.06 -18.24
CA LYS A 435 -45.90 34.16 -18.77
C LYS A 435 -45.42 35.63 -18.81
N LYS A 436 -44.20 35.87 -18.31
CA LYS A 436 -43.33 36.94 -18.82
C LYS A 436 -41.97 36.37 -19.19
N THR A 437 -41.76 36.30 -20.50
CA THR A 437 -40.48 36.09 -21.18
C THR A 437 -39.54 37.26 -20.88
N LYS A 438 -38.28 36.97 -20.57
CA LYS A 438 -37.17 37.93 -20.76
C LYS A 438 -36.03 37.20 -21.46
N GLU A 439 -35.81 37.59 -22.72
CA GLU A 439 -34.53 37.44 -23.40
C GLU A 439 -33.44 38.23 -22.69
N LEU A 440 -32.20 37.71 -22.69
CA LEU A 440 -31.00 38.53 -22.78
C LEU A 440 -29.90 37.76 -23.54
N THR A 441 -29.65 38.19 -24.77
CA THR A 441 -28.39 38.16 -25.53
C THR A 441 -27.26 38.87 -24.75
N ALA A 442 -25.93 38.67 -24.85
CA ALA A 442 -25.05 38.14 -25.90
C ALA A 442 -23.55 38.06 -25.42
N ILE A 443 -22.69 37.39 -26.22
CA ILE A 443 -21.30 37.77 -26.65
C ILE A 443 -20.02 37.28 -25.89
N VAL A 444 -19.29 36.38 -26.62
CA VAL A 444 -17.85 36.28 -27.00
C VAL A 444 -16.74 35.93 -25.98
N LEU A 445 -15.99 34.86 -26.30
CA LEU A 445 -14.51 34.84 -26.47
C LEU A 445 -14.05 33.57 -27.19
N GLY A 446 -13.59 33.72 -28.44
CA GLY A 446 -12.88 32.69 -29.19
C GLY A 446 -11.42 33.08 -29.34
N SER A 447 -10.50 32.23 -28.88
CA SER A 447 -9.10 32.08 -29.37
C SER A 447 -8.29 31.11 -28.49
N ILE A 448 -8.60 29.80 -28.55
CA ILE A 448 -7.71 28.72 -28.09
C ILE A 448 -7.78 27.57 -29.12
N GLY A 449 -7.42 27.85 -30.37
CA GLY A 449 -7.50 26.86 -31.47
C GLY A 449 -6.18 26.58 -32.18
N ALA A 450 -5.19 27.48 -32.08
CA ALA A 450 -4.00 27.41 -32.94
C ALA A 450 -2.73 26.86 -32.26
N LEU A 451 -2.62 26.92 -30.92
CA LEU A 451 -1.40 26.44 -30.24
C LEU A 451 -1.36 24.91 -30.02
N LEU A 452 -2.51 24.24 -29.93
CA LEU A 452 -2.57 22.80 -29.65
C LEU A 452 -2.13 21.93 -30.84
N LEU A 453 -2.30 22.40 -32.08
CA LEU A 453 -1.94 21.62 -33.27
C LEU A 453 -0.42 21.60 -33.55
N VAL A 454 0.32 22.63 -33.13
CA VAL A 454 1.77 22.69 -33.33
C VAL A 454 2.51 21.76 -32.36
N VAL A 455 2.01 21.61 -31.13
CA VAL A 455 2.60 20.72 -30.11
C VAL A 455 2.41 19.23 -30.47
N ILE A 456 1.25 18.87 -31.03
CA ILE A 456 0.97 17.49 -31.47
C ILE A 456 1.85 17.10 -32.67
N GLY A 457 2.10 18.03 -33.60
CA GLY A 457 2.97 17.80 -34.75
C GLY A 457 4.43 17.52 -34.35
N PHE A 458 4.95 18.22 -33.35
CA PHE A 458 6.34 18.05 -32.89
C PHE A 458 6.55 16.72 -32.13
N ALA A 459 5.56 16.29 -31.34
CA ALA A 459 5.59 15.01 -30.64
C ALA A 459 5.59 13.80 -31.59
N PHE A 460 4.85 13.89 -32.71
CA PHE A 460 4.80 12.81 -33.71
C PHE A 460 6.13 12.63 -34.46
N ILE A 461 6.84 13.73 -34.74
CA ILE A 461 8.14 13.71 -35.42
C ILE A 461 9.23 13.10 -34.53
N LEU A 462 9.22 13.41 -33.22
CA LEU A 462 10.16 12.81 -32.25
C LEU A 462 9.92 11.30 -32.07
N ARG A 463 8.66 10.86 -32.09
CA ARG A 463 8.28 9.43 -31.96
C ARG A 463 8.78 8.59 -33.14
N LYS A 464 8.74 9.13 -34.36
CA LYS A 464 9.21 8.43 -35.57
C LYS A 464 10.75 8.30 -35.61
N LYS A 465 11.47 9.29 -35.08
CA LYS A 465 12.95 9.30 -35.04
C LYS A 465 13.53 8.33 -33.99
N PHE A 466 12.77 8.04 -32.92
CA PHE A 466 13.16 7.04 -31.92
C PHE A 466 12.94 5.59 -32.41
N GLN A 467 11.90 5.35 -33.21
CA GLN A 467 11.59 4.01 -33.75
C GLN A 467 12.65 3.49 -34.73
N SER A 468 13.25 4.36 -35.55
CA SER A 468 14.29 3.93 -36.50
C SER A 468 15.60 3.51 -35.84
N LYS A 469 15.89 4.01 -34.63
CA LYS A 469 17.12 3.69 -33.90
C LYS A 469 17.08 2.33 -33.18
N PHE A 470 15.89 1.77 -32.96
CA PHE A 470 15.69 0.50 -32.29
C PHE A 470 15.73 -0.71 -33.23
N ILE A 471 15.49 -0.50 -34.52
CA ILE A 471 15.51 -1.59 -35.53
C ILE A 471 16.96 -2.01 -35.86
N GLU A 472 17.94 -1.13 -35.65
CA GLU A 472 19.34 -1.37 -36.00
C GLU A 472 20.12 -2.22 -34.97
N MET A 473 19.54 -2.57 -33.81
CA MET A 473 20.22 -3.29 -32.73
C MET A 473 19.82 -4.77 -32.58
N LYS A 474 19.10 -5.37 -33.54
CA LYS A 474 18.48 -6.70 -33.36
C LYS A 474 19.04 -7.84 -34.22
N ASP A 475 20.26 -7.73 -34.73
CA ASP A 475 20.91 -8.82 -35.44
C ASP A 475 22.14 -9.34 -34.66
N GLU A 476 21.97 -10.45 -33.92
CA GLU A 476 23.01 -11.42 -33.58
C GLU A 476 22.41 -12.84 -33.39
N PRO A 477 23.21 -13.92 -33.53
CA PRO A 477 22.84 -15.08 -34.34
C PRO A 477 22.25 -16.27 -33.58
N THR A 478 21.44 -17.05 -34.28
CA THR A 478 20.77 -18.27 -33.80
C THR A 478 21.74 -19.46 -33.68
N ILE A 479 21.90 -20.02 -32.48
CA ILE A 479 22.59 -21.31 -32.26
C ILE A 479 21.56 -22.44 -32.33
N GLN A 480 21.74 -23.36 -33.29
CA GLN A 480 20.97 -24.60 -33.44
C GLN A 480 21.57 -25.67 -32.51
N MET A 481 20.77 -26.27 -31.63
CA MET A 481 21.16 -27.46 -30.86
C MET A 481 20.61 -28.72 -31.52
N THR A 482 21.51 -29.60 -31.97
CA THR A 482 21.21 -30.95 -32.43
C THR A 482 21.19 -31.92 -31.24
N GLN A 483 20.09 -32.67 -31.12
CA GLN A 483 19.90 -33.72 -30.13
C GLN A 483 20.68 -34.99 -30.54
N THR A 484 21.37 -35.64 -29.60
CA THR A 484 21.94 -36.98 -29.83
C THR A 484 21.64 -37.85 -28.60
N GLU A 485 21.01 -38.99 -28.82
CA GLU A 485 20.76 -40.04 -27.84
C GLU A 485 22.05 -40.79 -27.49
N GLY A 486 22.24 -41.14 -26.22
CA GLY A 486 23.36 -41.97 -25.75
C GLY A 486 23.09 -42.57 -24.37
N GLU A 487 23.10 -43.90 -24.32
CA GLU A 487 22.93 -44.84 -23.21
C GLU A 487 23.44 -44.43 -21.82
N ILE A 488 22.63 -44.72 -20.79
CA ILE A 488 23.04 -44.75 -19.38
C ILE A 488 23.60 -46.13 -19.04
N ARG A 489 24.90 -46.21 -18.72
CA ARG A 489 25.50 -47.34 -17.99
C ARG A 489 25.55 -47.02 -16.49
N VAL A 490 24.90 -47.86 -15.69
CA VAL A 490 24.98 -47.87 -14.24
C VAL A 490 26.31 -48.50 -13.81
N ILE A 491 27.14 -47.76 -13.08
CA ILE A 491 28.27 -48.31 -12.33
C ILE A 491 27.96 -48.14 -10.84
N LYS A 492 27.85 -49.29 -10.16
CA LYS A 492 27.72 -49.43 -8.71
C LYS A 492 29.14 -49.39 -8.14
N VAL A 493 29.43 -48.48 -7.23
CA VAL A 493 30.67 -48.51 -6.43
C VAL A 493 30.26 -48.76 -4.98
N GLU A 494 30.63 -49.95 -4.50
CA GLU A 494 30.71 -50.26 -3.07
C GLU A 494 32.02 -49.69 -2.52
N GLU A 495 31.99 -49.14 -1.31
CA GLU A 495 33.16 -49.17 -0.44
C GLU A 495 32.72 -49.27 1.03
N ASN A 496 33.17 -50.35 1.67
CA ASN A 496 33.15 -50.57 3.11
C ASN A 496 34.45 -50.01 3.70
N ALA A 497 34.35 -49.22 4.77
CA ALA A 497 35.14 -49.29 6.01
C ALA A 497 34.70 -48.18 6.97
#